data_AF-A0A256Z329-F1
#
_entry.id   AF-A0A256Z329-F1
#
_cell.length_a   1.000
_cell.length_b   1.000
_cell.length_c   1.000
_cell.angle_alpha   90.00
_cell.angle_beta   90.00
_cell.angle_gamma   90.00
#
_symmetry.space_group_name_H-M   'P 1'
#
loop_
_entity.id
_entity.type
_entity.pdbx_description
1 polymer ?
#
loop_
_entity_poly.entity_id
_entity_poly.type
_entity_poly.pdbx_seq_one_letter_code
_entity_poly.pdbx_strand_id
1 'polypeptide(L)'
;MNNVCYAFDIDGVIVDVTERLRVALEVSGGVKNRKFWDTFFDPDLIIRLDKPRSIGIELVRDRARKGCIIVITGRPRRLKDVSMEEFIKFTEVRPKAIFMRSNRDYRPSCIVKVELVEKALRLNYEIIELHDDDEEVLRSIKNTFPNIRLVHHLSNTYVIL
;
A
#
# COMPACT_ATOMS: atom_id res chain seq x y z
N MET A 1 -8.51 -4.85 24.82
CA MET A 1 -7.34 -4.18 24.23
C MET A 1 -7.83 -3.51 22.96
N ASN A 2 -7.72 -2.18 22.84
CA ASN A 2 -8.20 -1.46 21.67
C ASN A 2 -7.43 -1.94 20.42
N ASN A 3 -8.14 -2.47 19.42
CA ASN A 3 -7.58 -2.95 18.16
C ASN A 3 -7.50 -1.84 17.11
N VAL A 4 -7.44 -0.58 17.56
CA VAL A 4 -7.32 0.59 16.70
C VAL A 4 -6.07 0.46 15.85
N CYS A 5 -6.26 0.36 14.54
CA CYS A 5 -5.21 0.22 13.56
C CYS A 5 -5.22 1.35 12.55
N TYR A 6 -4.02 1.62 12.03
CA TYR A 6 -3.74 2.53 10.94
C TYR A 6 -3.27 1.71 9.75
N ALA A 7 -3.97 1.86 8.62
CA ALA A 7 -3.72 1.10 7.40
C ALA A 7 -2.87 1.91 6.43
N PHE A 8 -1.81 1.31 5.89
CA PHE A 8 -0.93 1.94 4.93
C PHE A 8 -0.78 1.07 3.67
N ASP A 9 -0.84 1.68 2.49
CA ASP A 9 -0.22 1.09 1.30
C ASP A 9 1.31 1.21 1.36
N ILE A 10 1.98 0.53 0.43
CA ILE A 10 3.43 0.54 0.24
C ILE A 10 3.82 1.49 -0.90
N ASP A 11 3.40 1.14 -2.12
CA ASP A 11 3.76 1.84 -3.35
C ASP A 11 3.15 3.24 -3.33
N GLY A 12 3.94 4.29 -3.59
CA GLY A 12 3.46 5.68 -3.55
C GLY A 12 3.28 6.28 -2.15
N VAL A 13 3.25 5.46 -1.09
CA VAL A 13 3.04 5.89 0.30
C VAL A 13 4.32 5.85 1.13
N ILE A 14 4.88 4.67 1.42
CA ILE A 14 6.17 4.55 2.12
C ILE A 14 7.34 4.33 1.15
N VAL A 15 7.02 4.04 -0.12
CA VAL A 15 7.97 3.79 -1.19
C VAL A 15 7.75 4.78 -2.34
N ASP A 16 8.84 5.34 -2.84
CA ASP A 16 8.90 5.97 -4.15
C ASP A 16 9.22 4.92 -5.22
N VAL A 17 8.24 4.69 -6.10
CA VAL A 17 8.29 3.69 -7.17
C VAL A 17 8.67 4.28 -8.52
N THR A 18 9.05 5.57 -8.59
CA THR A 18 9.22 6.32 -9.85
C THR A 18 10.18 5.61 -10.81
N GLU A 19 11.32 5.12 -10.32
CA GLU A 19 12.32 4.45 -11.16
C GLU A 19 11.83 3.07 -11.64
N ARG A 20 11.17 2.31 -10.76
CA ARG A 20 10.56 1.02 -11.13
C ARG A 20 9.43 1.19 -12.15
N LEU A 21 8.62 2.23 -12.00
CA LEU A 21 7.57 2.60 -12.96
C LEU A 21 8.17 2.95 -14.33
N ARG A 22 9.23 3.76 -14.35
CA ARG A 22 9.95 4.13 -15.58
C ARG A 22 10.46 2.89 -16.32
N VAL A 23 11.18 2.01 -15.63
CA VAL A 23 11.72 0.78 -16.24
C VAL A 23 10.59 -0.11 -16.77
N ALA A 24 9.50 -0.27 -16.03
CA ALA A 24 8.37 -1.07 -16.48
C ALA A 24 7.71 -0.48 -17.75
N LEU A 25 7.57 0.84 -17.85
CA LEU A 25 7.05 1.53 -19.04
C LEU A 25 7.98 1.39 -20.24
N GLU A 26 9.28 1.60 -20.06
CA GLU A 26 10.29 1.47 -21.13
C GLU A 26 10.29 0.05 -21.72
N VAL A 27 10.14 -0.97 -20.86
CA VAL A 27 10.17 -2.38 -21.27
C VAL A 27 8.87 -2.85 -21.94
N SER A 28 7.72 -2.27 -21.58
CA SER A 28 6.39 -2.77 -21.98
C SER A 28 5.68 -1.93 -23.04
N GLY A 29 6.04 -0.65 -23.18
CA GLY A 29 5.32 0.33 -24.00
C GLY A 29 3.98 0.81 -23.41
N GLY A 30 3.62 0.39 -22.18
CA GLY A 30 2.42 0.89 -21.49
C GLY A 30 1.81 -0.04 -20.45
N VAL A 31 0.95 0.52 -19.59
CA VAL A 31 0.39 -0.15 -18.39
C VAL A 31 -0.64 -1.24 -18.68
N LYS A 32 -1.25 -1.27 -19.87
CA LYS A 32 -2.21 -2.31 -20.28
C LYS A 32 -1.53 -3.60 -20.76
N ASN A 33 -0.20 -3.61 -20.83
CA ASN A 33 0.58 -4.76 -21.27
C ASN A 33 0.90 -5.68 -20.08
N ARG A 34 0.70 -6.99 -20.21
CA ARG A 34 1.11 -7.98 -19.18
C ARG A 34 2.58 -7.82 -18.79
N LYS A 35 3.45 -7.55 -19.76
CA LYS A 35 4.89 -7.33 -19.54
C LYS A 35 5.16 -6.15 -18.60
N PHE A 36 4.30 -5.14 -18.59
CA PHE A 36 4.41 -4.03 -17.63
C PHE A 36 4.31 -4.56 -16.22
N TRP A 37 3.28 -5.34 -15.91
CA TRP A 37 3.04 -5.84 -14.56
C TRP A 37 4.01 -6.93 -14.15
N ASP A 38 4.49 -7.75 -15.10
CA ASP A 38 5.55 -8.71 -14.85
C ASP A 38 6.85 -7.99 -14.43
N THR A 39 7.23 -6.90 -15.14
CA THR A 39 8.40 -6.07 -14.79
C THR A 39 8.17 -5.25 -13.52
N PHE A 40 7.02 -4.58 -13.38
CA PHE A 40 6.73 -3.71 -12.23
C PHE A 40 6.67 -4.51 -10.92
N PHE A 41 6.26 -5.77 -10.96
CA PHE A 41 6.23 -6.66 -9.80
C PHE A 41 7.39 -7.66 -9.79
N ASP A 42 8.49 -7.33 -10.44
CA ASP A 42 9.74 -8.07 -10.34
C ASP A 42 10.40 -7.77 -8.97
N PRO A 43 10.64 -8.78 -8.13
CA PRO A 43 11.21 -8.58 -6.80
C PRO A 43 12.64 -8.02 -6.82
N ASP A 44 13.46 -8.33 -7.84
CA ASP A 44 14.80 -7.77 -7.96
C ASP A 44 14.74 -6.29 -8.32
N LEU A 45 13.76 -5.88 -9.13
CA LEU A 45 13.54 -4.45 -9.40
C LEU A 45 13.02 -3.71 -8.18
N ILE A 46 12.14 -4.30 -7.38
CA ILE A 46 11.73 -3.72 -6.09
C ILE A 46 12.97 -3.47 -5.22
N ILE A 47 13.78 -4.50 -4.97
CA ILE A 47 14.95 -4.40 -4.07
C ILE A 47 15.96 -3.33 -4.54
N ARG A 48 16.16 -3.19 -5.85
CA ARG A 48 17.18 -2.29 -6.41
C ARG A 48 16.70 -0.86 -6.64
N LEU A 49 15.42 -0.66 -6.96
CA LEU A 49 14.93 0.61 -7.49
C LEU A 49 14.00 1.36 -6.54
N ASP A 50 13.34 0.66 -5.61
CA ASP A 50 12.44 1.29 -4.66
C ASP A 50 13.23 2.13 -3.64
N LYS A 51 12.77 3.36 -3.42
CA LYS A 51 13.39 4.32 -2.49
C LYS A 51 12.44 4.65 -1.34
N PRO A 52 12.95 4.92 -0.13
CA PRO A 52 12.09 5.31 0.98
C PRO A 52 11.43 6.67 0.73
N ARG A 53 10.13 6.78 1.04
CA ARG A 53 9.37 8.03 0.99
C ARG A 53 9.15 8.56 2.41
N SER A 54 9.85 9.65 2.75
CA SER A 54 9.97 10.14 4.14
C SER A 54 8.61 10.43 4.77
N ILE A 55 7.71 11.10 4.05
CA ILE A 55 6.41 11.50 4.61
C ILE A 55 5.56 10.30 5.06
N GLY A 56 5.52 9.22 4.27
CA GLY A 56 4.81 8.00 4.65
C GLY A 56 5.47 7.30 5.82
N ILE A 57 6.80 7.21 5.80
CA ILE A 57 7.59 6.59 6.87
C ILE A 57 7.38 7.31 8.22
N GLU A 58 7.42 8.64 8.21
CA GLU A 58 7.16 9.47 9.39
C GLU A 58 5.76 9.25 9.95
N LEU A 59 4.75 9.16 9.07
CA LEU A 59 3.37 8.86 9.48
C LEU A 59 3.23 7.45 10.05
N VAL A 60 3.85 6.42 9.44
CA VAL A 60 3.86 5.07 10.01
C VAL A 60 4.43 5.08 11.42
N ARG A 61 5.59 5.71 11.61
CA ARG A 61 6.26 5.80 12.92
C ARG A 61 5.41 6.55 13.94
N ASP A 62 4.78 7.65 13.54
CA ASP A 62 3.89 8.39 14.43
C ASP A 62 2.68 7.55 14.85
N ARG A 63 2.03 6.87 13.90
CA ARG A 63 0.84 6.04 14.16
C ARG A 63 1.14 4.76 14.93
N ALA A 64 2.33 4.20 14.76
CA ALA A 64 2.78 3.04 15.53
C ALA A 64 2.84 3.31 17.05
N ARG A 65 2.97 4.58 17.45
CA ARG A 65 2.90 4.99 18.87
C ARG A 65 1.46 5.07 19.43
N LYS A 66 0.46 5.04 18.55
CA LYS A 66 -0.96 5.29 18.87
C LYS A 66 -1.84 4.04 18.72
N GLY A 67 -1.41 3.08 17.89
CA GLY A 67 -2.14 1.84 17.63
C GLY A 67 -1.34 0.86 16.77
N CYS A 68 -2.02 -0.17 16.28
CA CYS A 68 -1.39 -1.15 15.38
C CYS A 68 -1.20 -0.59 13.98
N ILE A 69 -0.11 -0.97 13.34
CA ILE A 69 0.06 -0.78 11.90
C ILE A 69 -0.40 -2.04 11.18
N ILE A 70 -1.22 -1.88 10.15
CA ILE A 70 -1.48 -2.92 9.15
C ILE A 70 -1.15 -2.38 7.77
N VAL A 71 -0.86 -3.29 6.85
CA VAL A 71 -0.57 -2.96 5.45
C VAL A 71 -1.71 -3.45 4.57
N ILE A 72 -2.23 -2.58 3.70
CA ILE A 72 -3.20 -2.92 2.65
C ILE A 72 -2.55 -2.55 1.32
N THR A 73 -2.14 -3.54 0.52
CA THR A 73 -1.38 -3.27 -0.70
C THR A 73 -1.89 -3.98 -1.94
N GLY A 74 -1.76 -3.28 -3.08
CA GLY A 74 -2.02 -3.83 -4.41
C GLY A 74 -0.97 -4.83 -4.87
N ARG A 75 0.18 -4.92 -4.19
CA ARG A 75 1.22 -5.91 -4.51
C ARG A 75 0.67 -7.34 -4.36
N PRO A 76 0.96 -8.24 -5.31
CA PRO A 76 0.50 -9.62 -5.27
C PRO A 76 1.16 -10.44 -4.15
N ARG A 77 0.44 -11.42 -3.60
CA ARG A 77 0.84 -12.25 -2.45
C ARG A 77 2.21 -12.94 -2.60
N ARG A 78 2.67 -13.25 -3.82
CA ARG A 78 4.02 -13.82 -4.06
C ARG A 78 5.15 -12.89 -3.64
N LEU A 79 4.88 -11.59 -3.48
CA LEU A 79 5.84 -10.58 -3.02
C LEU A 79 5.78 -10.34 -1.52
N LYS A 80 5.07 -11.18 -0.75
CA LYS A 80 4.86 -10.95 0.68
C LYS A 80 6.15 -10.73 1.46
N ASP A 81 7.16 -11.56 1.23
CA ASP A 81 8.39 -11.53 2.03
C ASP A 81 9.20 -10.27 1.71
N VAL A 82 9.45 -9.98 0.41
CA VAL A 82 10.14 -8.75 -0.01
C VAL A 82 9.41 -7.48 0.44
N SER A 83 8.08 -7.44 0.36
CA SER A 83 7.28 -6.29 0.83
C SER A 83 7.31 -6.12 2.34
N MET A 84 7.30 -7.21 3.11
CA MET A 84 7.39 -7.16 4.57
C MET A 84 8.77 -6.67 5.01
N GLU A 85 9.83 -7.21 4.41
CA GLU A 85 11.21 -6.82 4.69
C GLU A 85 11.45 -5.35 4.34
N GLU A 86 11.00 -4.90 3.17
CA GLU A 86 11.10 -3.51 2.74
C GLU A 86 10.36 -2.56 3.70
N PHE A 87 9.12 -2.90 4.05
CA PHE A 87 8.33 -2.10 4.98
C PHE A 87 9.04 -1.94 6.34
N ILE A 88 9.53 -3.05 6.91
CA ILE A 88 10.25 -3.04 8.20
C ILE A 88 11.55 -2.25 8.07
N LYS A 89 12.32 -2.48 7.00
CA LYS A 89 13.60 -1.80 6.78
C LYS A 89 13.46 -0.28 6.72
N PHE A 90 12.45 0.22 6.01
CA PHE A 90 12.26 1.66 5.84
C PHE A 90 11.58 2.31 7.04
N THR A 91 10.63 1.63 7.67
CA THR A 91 9.83 2.24 8.74
C THR A 91 10.37 1.96 10.14
N GLU A 92 11.17 0.90 10.31
CA GLU A 92 11.56 0.31 11.60
C GLU A 92 10.36 -0.21 12.41
N VAL A 93 9.20 -0.38 11.76
CA VAL A 93 7.96 -0.85 12.39
C VAL A 93 7.55 -2.18 11.77
N ARG A 94 7.25 -3.15 12.63
CA ARG A 94 6.67 -4.44 12.21
C ARG A 94 5.15 -4.34 12.16
N PRO A 95 4.51 -4.45 10.98
CA PRO A 95 3.06 -4.42 10.90
C PRO A 95 2.46 -5.68 11.52
N LYS A 96 1.29 -5.53 12.16
CA LYS A 96 0.54 -6.62 12.79
C LYS A 96 -0.06 -7.58 11.76
N ALA A 97 -0.35 -7.07 10.56
CA ALA A 97 -0.80 -7.86 9.42
C ALA A 97 -0.49 -7.15 8.10
N ILE A 98 -0.38 -7.95 7.04
CA ILE A 98 -0.29 -7.50 5.65
C ILE A 98 -1.40 -8.18 4.83
N PHE A 99 -2.24 -7.38 4.18
CA PHE A 99 -3.30 -7.80 3.30
C PHE A 99 -2.91 -7.45 1.87
N MET A 100 -2.92 -8.45 1.00
CA MET A 100 -2.34 -8.36 -0.34
C MET A 100 -3.29 -8.90 -1.39
N ARG A 101 -3.17 -8.38 -2.61
CA ARG A 101 -3.82 -8.89 -3.81
C ARG A 101 -3.47 -10.37 -4.03
N SER A 102 -4.45 -11.17 -4.46
CA SER A 102 -4.19 -12.57 -4.86
C SER A 102 -3.33 -12.63 -6.14
N ASN A 103 -2.49 -13.64 -6.29
CA ASN A 103 -1.52 -13.73 -7.39
C ASN A 103 -2.13 -13.70 -8.81
N ARG A 104 -3.40 -14.09 -8.95
CA ARG A 104 -4.12 -14.16 -10.23
C ARG A 104 -5.28 -13.18 -10.31
N ASP A 105 -5.29 -12.17 -9.46
CA ASP A 105 -6.31 -11.12 -9.49
C ASP A 105 -5.80 -9.90 -10.27
N TYR A 106 -6.42 -9.65 -11.41
CA TYR A 106 -6.07 -8.56 -12.34
C TYR A 106 -7.09 -7.42 -12.33
N ARG A 107 -8.04 -7.42 -11.39
CA ARG A 107 -9.04 -6.36 -11.26
C ARG A 107 -8.39 -5.03 -10.84
N PRO A 108 -9.03 -3.87 -11.11
CA PRO A 108 -8.57 -2.57 -10.62
C PRO A 108 -8.25 -2.55 -9.11
N SER A 109 -7.25 -1.77 -8.72
CA SER A 109 -6.80 -1.70 -7.32
C SER A 109 -7.89 -1.19 -6.37
N CYS A 110 -8.75 -0.27 -6.81
CA CYS A 110 -9.90 0.22 -6.06
C CYS A 110 -10.84 -0.92 -5.61
N ILE A 111 -11.11 -1.89 -6.49
CA ILE A 111 -11.95 -3.06 -6.18
C ILE A 111 -11.24 -3.96 -5.16
N VAL A 112 -9.97 -4.30 -5.44
CA VAL A 112 -9.22 -5.24 -4.60
C VAL A 112 -9.00 -4.67 -3.20
N LYS A 113 -8.62 -3.40 -3.07
CA LYS A 113 -8.33 -2.79 -1.77
C LYS A 113 -9.59 -2.64 -0.91
N VAL A 114 -10.77 -2.42 -1.50
CA VAL A 114 -12.05 -2.49 -0.76
C VAL A 114 -12.24 -3.87 -0.12
N GLU A 115 -12.06 -4.96 -0.87
CA GLU A 115 -12.17 -6.33 -0.35
C GLU A 115 -11.12 -6.65 0.74
N LEU A 116 -9.90 -6.12 0.59
CA LEU A 116 -8.84 -6.28 1.58
C LEU A 116 -9.15 -5.54 2.88
N VAL A 117 -9.71 -4.33 2.81
CA VAL A 117 -10.18 -3.57 3.98
C VAL A 117 -11.33 -4.32 4.65
N GLU A 118 -12.33 -4.79 3.90
CA GLU A 118 -13.42 -5.59 4.45
C GLU A 118 -12.91 -6.86 5.16
N LYS A 119 -11.93 -7.54 4.56
CA LYS A 119 -11.29 -8.71 5.17
C LYS A 119 -10.58 -8.36 6.48
N ALA A 120 -9.88 -7.23 6.53
CA ALA A 120 -9.22 -6.78 7.75
C ALA A 120 -10.25 -6.47 8.86
N LEU A 121 -11.32 -5.75 8.54
CA LEU A 121 -12.41 -5.46 9.49
C LEU A 121 -13.04 -6.74 10.04
N ARG A 122 -13.32 -7.74 9.18
CA ARG A 122 -13.84 -9.06 9.59
C ARG A 122 -12.92 -9.84 10.52
N LEU A 123 -11.61 -9.56 10.47
CA LEU A 123 -10.61 -10.14 11.37
C LEU A 123 -10.38 -9.29 12.62
N ASN A 124 -11.29 -8.35 12.92
CA ASN A 124 -11.27 -7.47 14.09
C ASN A 124 -10.10 -6.47 14.13
N TYR A 125 -9.56 -6.07 12.96
CA TYR A 125 -8.69 -4.90 12.86
C TYR A 125 -9.57 -3.66 12.73
N GLU A 126 -9.59 -2.79 13.75
CA GLU A 126 -10.41 -1.58 13.76
C GLU A 126 -9.68 -0.46 13.03
N ILE A 127 -9.89 -0.36 11.72
CA ILE A 127 -9.21 0.62 10.87
C ILE A 127 -9.87 1.99 11.06
N ILE A 128 -9.16 2.94 11.65
CA ILE A 128 -9.67 4.31 11.85
C ILE A 128 -9.09 5.31 10.84
N GLU A 129 -7.96 4.96 10.21
CA GLU A 129 -7.27 5.80 9.24
C GLU A 129 -6.60 4.92 8.18
N LEU A 130 -6.71 5.31 6.91
CA LEU A 130 -6.13 4.62 5.76
C LEU A 130 -5.34 5.59 4.87
N HIS A 131 -4.12 5.18 4.51
CA HIS A 131 -3.18 5.93 3.69
C HIS A 131 -2.98 5.25 2.34
N ASP A 132 -3.21 5.99 1.26
CA ASP A 132 -3.06 5.54 -0.13
C ASP A 132 -2.65 6.72 -1.01
N ASP A 133 -1.96 6.48 -2.13
CA ASP A 133 -1.66 7.50 -3.14
C ASP A 133 -2.69 7.52 -4.30
N ASP A 134 -3.46 6.44 -4.44
CA ASP A 134 -4.48 6.28 -5.49
C ASP A 134 -5.82 6.90 -5.07
N GLU A 135 -6.20 8.00 -5.72
CA GLU A 135 -7.47 8.70 -5.47
C GLU A 135 -8.70 7.81 -5.72
N GLU A 136 -8.64 6.91 -6.71
CA GLU A 136 -9.77 6.02 -7.03
C GLU A 136 -9.98 4.99 -5.91
N VAL A 137 -8.90 4.49 -5.32
CA VAL A 137 -8.94 3.65 -4.12
C VAL A 137 -9.59 4.42 -2.98
N LEU A 138 -9.10 5.62 -2.67
CA LEU A 138 -9.62 6.40 -1.55
C LEU A 138 -11.09 6.75 -1.71
N ARG A 139 -11.53 7.15 -2.91
CA ARG A 139 -12.96 7.37 -3.20
C ARG A 139 -13.79 6.11 -2.98
N SER A 140 -13.30 4.95 -3.42
CA SER A 140 -14.00 3.67 -3.25
C SER A 140 -14.09 3.25 -1.77
N ILE A 141 -13.01 3.47 -1.00
CA ILE A 141 -13.02 3.26 0.45
C ILE A 141 -13.98 4.23 1.12
N LYS A 142 -14.00 5.52 0.77
CA LYS A 142 -14.91 6.51 1.36
C LYS A 142 -16.38 6.12 1.17
N ASN A 143 -16.73 5.67 -0.04
CA ASN A 143 -18.09 5.26 -0.38
C ASN A 143 -18.52 4.01 0.39
N THR A 144 -17.60 3.09 0.66
CA THR A 144 -17.91 1.81 1.32
C THR A 144 -17.80 1.88 2.85
N PHE A 145 -16.83 2.65 3.36
CA PHE A 145 -16.45 2.75 4.77
C PHE A 145 -16.29 4.23 5.17
N PRO A 146 -17.40 5.00 5.25
CA PRO A 146 -17.36 6.46 5.39
C PRO A 146 -16.71 6.98 6.68
N ASN A 147 -16.62 6.12 7.70
CA ASN A 147 -16.06 6.42 9.02
C ASN A 147 -14.53 6.29 9.10
N ILE A 148 -13.88 5.73 8.06
CA ILE A 148 -12.42 5.66 8.00
C ILE A 148 -11.91 7.03 7.56
N ARG A 149 -11.00 7.63 8.34
CA ARG A 149 -10.27 8.83 7.93
C ARG A 149 -9.32 8.48 6.79
N LEU A 150 -9.33 9.27 5.72
CA LEU A 150 -8.52 8.98 4.54
C LEU A 150 -7.40 10.00 4.41
N VAL A 151 -6.20 9.50 4.11
CA VAL A 151 -5.01 10.32 3.90
C VAL A 151 -4.49 10.02 2.50
N HIS A 152 -4.62 11.02 1.62
CA HIS A 152 -4.16 10.95 0.25
C HIS A 152 -2.73 11.44 0.14
N HIS A 153 -1.81 10.53 -0.22
CA HIS A 153 -0.41 10.86 -0.43
C HIS A 153 -0.18 11.44 -1.82
N LEU A 154 0.45 12.61 -1.86
CA LEU A 154 0.81 13.34 -3.07
C LEU A 154 2.32 13.53 -3.08
N SER A 155 3.05 12.50 -3.48
CA SER A 155 4.50 12.48 -3.42
C SER A 155 5.05 12.70 -1.98
N ASN A 156 5.68 13.84 -1.68
CA ASN A 156 6.24 14.13 -0.36
C ASN A 156 5.33 15.00 0.51
N THR A 157 4.04 15.09 0.17
CA THR A 157 3.01 15.72 0.99
C THR A 157 1.77 14.83 1.04
N TYR A 158 0.78 15.22 1.83
CA TYR A 158 -0.50 14.53 1.89
C TYR A 158 -1.63 15.51 2.17
N VAL A 159 -2.85 15.10 1.84
CA VAL A 159 -4.09 15.77 2.25
C VAL A 159 -5.00 14.79 2.98
N ILE A 160 -5.91 15.31 3.80
CA ILE A 160 -6.92 14.52 4.50
C ILE A 160 -8.24 14.73 3.77
N LEU A 161 -8.95 13.63 3.45
CA LEU A 161 -10.23 13.64 2.75
C LEU A 161 -11.42 13.39 3.70
#